data_AF-A0A2P5XFN6-F1
#
_entry.id   AF-A0A2P5XFN6-F1
#
_cell.length_a   1.000
_cell.length_b   1.000
_cell.length_c   1.000
_cell.angle_alpha   90.00
_cell.angle_beta   90.00
_cell.angle_gamma   90.00
#
_symmetry.space_group_name_H-M   'P 1'
#
loop_
_entity.id
_entity.type
_entity.pdbx_description
1 polymer ?
#
loop_
_entity_poly.entity_id
_entity_poly.type
_entity_poly.pdbx_seq_one_letter_code
_entity_poly.pdbx_strand_id
1 'polypeptide(L)'
;MLRYQWEDAVRFWNSKKGEDRERVGTSSRQKQKFTHTAGSRSFASVAEANEVSSDQKVGRLQLFEITHRKKDGSPMTSEAGEIMEKLKEKRAEYKAIASTDSSVNLENIDNRIITEVLGPERLVGFDFKDLVLPRPNILDSAPSNTCLPGVKLKLKFRG
;
A
#
# COMPACT_ATOMS: atom_id res chain seq x y z
N MET A 1 32.36 11.45 9.76
CA MET A 1 33.16 10.27 9.35
C MET A 1 32.21 9.07 9.27
N LEU A 2 31.54 8.84 8.12
CA LEU A 2 30.48 7.82 7.94
C LEU A 2 30.98 6.64 7.08
N ARG A 3 32.22 6.18 7.30
CA ARG A 3 32.81 5.13 6.44
C ARG A 3 32.26 3.73 6.69
N TYR A 4 31.58 3.48 7.81
CA TYR A 4 31.14 2.16 8.25
C TYR A 4 29.71 1.76 7.83
N GLN A 5 28.87 2.70 7.36
CA GLN A 5 27.46 2.40 7.09
C GLN A 5 27.23 1.43 5.92
N TRP A 6 28.07 1.48 4.88
CA TRP A 6 27.92 0.60 3.71
C TRP A 6 28.46 -0.81 3.98
N GLU A 7 29.55 -0.94 4.75
CA GLU A 7 30.11 -2.24 5.15
C GLU A 7 29.13 -3.03 6.00
N ASP A 8 28.44 -2.35 6.92
CA ASP A 8 27.39 -2.94 7.74
C ASP A 8 26.18 -3.39 6.91
N ALA A 9 25.78 -2.60 5.91
CA ALA A 9 24.71 -2.97 4.99
C ALA A 9 25.10 -4.20 4.14
N VAL A 10 26.32 -4.23 3.60
CA VAL A 10 26.83 -5.38 2.83
C VAL A 10 26.90 -6.63 3.70
N ARG A 11 27.42 -6.51 4.93
CA ARG A 11 27.46 -7.63 5.89
C ARG A 11 26.06 -8.12 6.26
N PHE A 12 25.09 -7.21 6.40
CA PHE A 12 23.70 -7.56 6.67
C PHE A 12 23.07 -8.34 5.51
N TRP A 13 23.18 -7.87 4.28
CA TRP A 13 22.57 -8.51 3.12
C TRP A 13 23.24 -9.85 2.76
N ASN A 14 24.51 -10.03 3.09
CA ASN A 14 25.21 -11.32 2.97
C ASN A 14 24.94 -12.28 4.14
N SER A 15 24.20 -11.85 5.17
CA SER A 15 23.86 -12.71 6.31
C SER A 15 22.62 -13.56 6.03
N LYS A 16 22.42 -14.62 6.83
CA LYS A 16 21.20 -15.45 6.73
C LYS A 16 19.92 -14.64 6.88
N LYS A 17 19.95 -13.62 7.75
CA LYS A 17 18.84 -12.69 7.97
C LYS A 17 18.52 -11.86 6.72
N GLY A 18 19.53 -11.49 5.94
CA GLY A 18 19.36 -10.82 4.65
C GLY A 18 18.70 -11.74 3.62
N GLU A 19 19.22 -12.96 3.50
CA GLU A 19 18.69 -14.00 2.60
C GLU A 19 17.23 -14.38 2.91
N ASP A 20 16.89 -14.51 4.19
CA ASP A 20 15.51 -14.78 4.62
C ASP A 20 14.57 -13.64 4.24
N ARG A 21 15.01 -12.39 4.40
CA ARG A 21 14.23 -11.21 3.98
C ARG A 21 14.06 -11.14 2.48
N GLU A 22 15.09 -11.48 1.71
CA GLU A 22 15.01 -11.56 0.26
C GLU A 22 13.99 -12.63 -0.17
N ARG A 23 14.07 -13.84 0.41
CA ARG A 23 13.13 -14.93 0.12
C ARG A 23 11.68 -14.53 0.40
N VAL A 24 11.44 -13.92 1.56
CA VAL A 24 10.11 -13.40 1.92
C VAL A 24 9.68 -12.32 0.94
N GLY A 25 10.54 -11.35 0.64
CA GLY A 25 10.27 -10.27 -0.32
C GLY A 25 9.90 -10.79 -1.70
N THR A 26 10.65 -11.76 -2.24
CA THR A 26 10.41 -12.38 -3.54
C THR A 26 9.11 -13.17 -3.56
N SER A 27 8.85 -14.00 -2.54
CA SER A 27 7.58 -14.75 -2.43
C SER A 27 6.38 -13.80 -2.32
N SER A 28 6.50 -12.72 -1.54
CA SER A 28 5.44 -11.71 -1.42
C SER A 28 5.19 -10.98 -2.75
N ARG A 29 6.25 -10.57 -3.47
CA ARG A 29 6.10 -9.95 -4.80
C ARG A 29 5.48 -10.91 -5.81
N GLN A 30 5.83 -12.20 -5.79
CA GLN A 30 5.21 -13.23 -6.64
C GLN A 30 3.72 -13.41 -6.34
N LYS A 31 3.31 -13.24 -5.08
CA LYS A 31 1.91 -13.30 -4.64
C LYS A 31 1.16 -11.98 -4.83
N GLN A 32 1.85 -10.89 -5.18
CA GLN A 32 1.21 -9.61 -5.48
C GLN A 32 0.51 -9.69 -6.85
N LYS A 33 -0.76 -10.10 -6.82
CA LYS A 33 -1.60 -10.25 -8.01
C LYS A 33 -2.33 -8.97 -8.44
N PHE A 34 -2.36 -7.97 -7.56
CA PHE A 34 -3.06 -6.71 -7.79
C PHE A 34 -2.08 -5.57 -8.04
N THR A 35 -2.07 -5.08 -9.27
CA THR A 35 -1.38 -3.85 -9.65
C THR A 35 -2.41 -2.73 -9.66
N HIS A 36 -2.11 -1.62 -8.97
CA HIS A 36 -2.95 -0.43 -9.02
C HIS A 36 -2.66 0.38 -10.30
N THR A 37 -3.67 1.10 -10.80
CA THR A 37 -3.64 1.92 -12.02
C THR A 37 -3.10 3.33 -11.78
N ALA A 38 -2.74 3.69 -10.54
CA ALA A 38 -2.23 5.04 -10.21
C ALA A 38 -0.91 5.38 -10.92
N GLY A 39 -0.22 4.40 -11.50
CA GLY A 39 1.05 4.61 -12.20
C GLY A 39 2.13 5.08 -11.24
N SER A 40 2.80 6.19 -11.57
CA SER A 40 3.80 6.82 -10.70
C SER A 40 3.20 7.68 -9.58
N ARG A 41 1.87 7.85 -9.56
CA ARG A 41 1.21 8.67 -8.53
C ARG A 41 1.09 7.88 -7.23
N SER A 42 1.43 8.52 -6.12
CA SER A 42 1.17 7.98 -4.80
C SER A 42 -0.33 7.97 -4.50
N PHE A 43 -0.75 7.10 -3.58
CA PHE A 43 -2.14 7.07 -3.11
C PHE A 43 -2.59 8.39 -2.49
N ALA A 44 -1.70 9.10 -1.78
CA ALA A 44 -1.98 10.43 -1.25
C ALA A 44 -2.28 11.44 -2.38
N SER A 45 -1.47 11.44 -3.45
CA SER A 45 -1.70 12.31 -4.61
C SER A 45 -2.98 11.96 -5.37
N VAL A 46 -3.36 10.68 -5.42
CA VAL A 46 -4.64 10.26 -6.02
C VAL A 46 -5.82 10.72 -5.17
N ALA A 47 -5.74 10.56 -3.84
CA ALA A 47 -6.77 11.01 -2.92
C ALA A 47 -6.97 12.52 -3.03
N GLU A 48 -5.91 13.31 -2.87
CA GLU A 48 -5.95 14.78 -2.94
C GLU A 48 -6.61 15.29 -4.23
N ALA A 49 -6.20 14.77 -5.39
CA ALA A 49 -6.78 15.19 -6.65
C ALA A 49 -8.28 14.89 -6.76
N ASN A 50 -8.73 13.77 -6.17
CA ASN A 50 -10.14 13.42 -6.14
C ASN A 50 -10.92 14.27 -5.13
N GLU A 51 -10.34 14.55 -3.95
CA GLU A 51 -10.94 15.44 -2.94
C GLU A 51 -11.13 16.84 -3.51
N VAL A 52 -10.14 17.38 -4.21
CA VAL A 52 -10.23 18.68 -4.90
C VAL A 52 -11.33 18.69 -5.97
N SER A 53 -11.52 17.58 -6.67
CA SER A 53 -12.54 17.51 -7.75
C SER A 53 -13.96 17.25 -7.24
N SER A 54 -14.11 16.65 -6.06
CA SER A 54 -15.39 16.21 -5.51
C SER A 54 -15.85 17.01 -4.29
N ASP A 55 -15.01 17.93 -3.81
CA ASP A 55 -15.17 18.68 -2.56
C ASP A 55 -15.50 17.78 -1.35
N GLN A 56 -15.12 16.50 -1.41
CA GLN A 56 -15.42 15.50 -0.40
C GLN A 56 -14.18 14.67 -0.09
N LYS A 57 -13.98 14.37 1.20
CA LYS A 57 -12.90 13.49 1.67
C LYS A 57 -13.01 12.10 1.07
N VAL A 58 -11.92 11.59 0.50
CA VAL A 58 -11.88 10.28 -0.14
C VAL A 58 -11.62 9.22 0.91
N GLY A 59 -12.61 8.35 1.13
CA GLY A 59 -12.49 7.20 2.02
C GLY A 59 -11.55 6.12 1.46
N ARG A 60 -11.08 5.20 2.30
CA ARG A 60 -10.16 4.14 1.86
C ARG A 60 -10.81 3.18 0.86
N LEU A 61 -12.10 2.89 1.04
CA LEU A 61 -12.86 2.06 0.10
C LEU A 61 -12.93 2.72 -1.28
N GLN A 62 -13.20 4.02 -1.31
CA GLN A 62 -13.27 4.81 -2.53
C GLN A 62 -11.89 4.91 -3.20
N LEU A 63 -10.83 5.09 -2.42
CA LEU A 63 -9.46 5.10 -2.92
C LEU A 63 -9.08 3.76 -3.57
N PHE A 64 -9.51 2.63 -2.98
CA PHE A 64 -9.33 1.30 -3.59
C PHE A 64 -10.03 1.20 -4.94
N GLU A 65 -11.29 1.65 -5.05
CA GLU A 65 -12.02 1.66 -6.32
C GLU A 65 -11.32 2.51 -7.39
N ILE A 66 -10.93 3.74 -7.07
CA ILE A 66 -10.25 4.65 -8.00
C ILE A 66 -8.94 4.04 -8.50
N THR A 67 -8.17 3.45 -7.59
CA THR A 67 -6.83 2.94 -7.89
C THR A 67 -6.82 1.58 -8.57
N HIS A 68 -7.94 0.85 -8.59
CA HIS A 68 -8.03 -0.48 -9.21
C HIS A 68 -9.02 -0.52 -10.39
N ARG A 69 -9.47 0.64 -10.86
CA ARG A 69 -10.23 0.81 -12.11
C ARG A 69 -9.32 1.25 -13.25
N LYS A 70 -9.71 0.90 -14.46
CA LYS A 70 -9.13 1.42 -15.71
C LYS A 70 -9.75 2.79 -16.04
N LYS A 71 -9.20 3.46 -17.04
CA LYS A 71 -9.71 4.75 -17.53
C LYS A 71 -11.14 4.68 -18.06
N ASP A 72 -11.57 3.50 -18.53
CA ASP A 72 -12.93 3.23 -19.00
C ASP A 72 -13.93 2.95 -17.85
N GLY A 73 -13.45 2.95 -16.60
CA GLY A 73 -14.25 2.67 -15.41
C GLY A 73 -14.43 1.20 -15.06
N SER A 74 -13.97 0.27 -15.92
CA SER A 74 -14.00 -1.17 -15.67
C SER A 74 -12.96 -1.59 -14.62
N PRO A 75 -13.17 -2.69 -13.88
CA PRO A 75 -12.16 -3.20 -12.95
C PRO A 75 -10.92 -3.67 -13.71
N MET A 76 -9.75 -3.53 -13.09
CA MET A 76 -8.47 -3.90 -13.71
C MET A 76 -8.40 -5.40 -14.04
N THR A 77 -8.91 -6.24 -13.13
CA THR A 77 -9.02 -7.71 -13.27
C THR A 77 -10.38 -8.18 -12.77
N SER A 78 -10.80 -9.39 -13.14
CA SER A 78 -12.03 -10.01 -12.61
C SER A 78 -11.99 -10.12 -11.09
N GLU A 79 -10.86 -10.55 -10.52
CA GLU A 79 -10.66 -10.66 -9.08
C GLU A 79 -10.80 -9.29 -8.37
N ALA A 80 -10.30 -8.21 -8.97
CA ALA A 80 -10.48 -6.86 -8.44
C ALA A 80 -11.96 -6.44 -8.48
N GLY A 81 -12.69 -6.82 -9.53
CA GLY A 81 -14.13 -6.62 -9.64
C GLY A 81 -14.90 -7.34 -8.53
N GLU A 82 -14.61 -8.61 -8.27
CA GLU A 82 -15.21 -9.38 -7.18
C GLU A 82 -14.94 -8.76 -5.81
N ILE A 83 -13.72 -8.27 -5.59
CA ILE A 83 -13.36 -7.57 -4.35
C ILE A 83 -14.16 -6.26 -4.22
N MET A 84 -14.26 -5.46 -5.28
CA MET A 84 -15.04 -4.22 -5.24
C MET A 84 -16.51 -4.47 -4.89
N GLU A 85 -17.13 -5.51 -5.45
CA GLU A 85 -18.51 -5.87 -5.10
C GLU A 85 -18.63 -6.29 -3.64
N LYS A 86 -17.73 -7.14 -3.13
CA LYS A 86 -17.70 -7.52 -1.70
C LYS A 86 -17.53 -6.31 -0.77
N LEU A 87 -16.68 -5.34 -1.16
CA LEU A 87 -16.49 -4.11 -0.39
C LEU A 87 -17.77 -3.26 -0.35
N LYS A 88 -18.50 -3.16 -1.48
CA LYS A 88 -19.77 -2.43 -1.56
C LYS A 88 -20.86 -3.11 -0.73
N GLU A 89 -21.00 -4.43 -0.82
CA GLU A 89 -21.95 -5.22 -0.03
C GLU A 89 -21.71 -5.01 1.47
N LYS A 90 -20.46 -5.17 1.93
CA LYS A 90 -20.09 -4.95 3.33
C LYS A 90 -20.34 -3.51 3.77
N ARG A 91 -20.05 -2.53 2.92
CA ARG A 91 -20.34 -1.13 3.23
C ARG A 91 -21.84 -0.89 3.42
N ALA A 92 -22.69 -1.51 2.61
CA ALA A 92 -24.14 -1.44 2.77
C ALA A 92 -24.62 -2.11 4.06
N GLU A 93 -24.07 -3.28 4.39
CA GLU A 93 -24.33 -4.01 5.64
C GLU A 93 -23.99 -3.14 6.86
N TYR A 94 -22.77 -2.61 6.94
CA TYR A 94 -22.36 -1.74 8.05
C TYR A 94 -23.16 -0.44 8.13
N LYS A 95 -23.55 0.13 6.99
CA LYS A 95 -24.42 1.32 6.96
C LYS A 95 -25.81 1.01 7.55
N ALA A 96 -26.36 -0.16 7.28
CA ALA A 96 -27.63 -0.60 7.88
C ALA A 96 -27.50 -0.84 9.39
N ILE A 97 -26.38 -1.42 9.83
CA ILE A 97 -26.08 -1.60 11.26
C ILE A 97 -25.94 -0.25 11.96
N ALA A 98 -25.17 0.69 11.40
CA ALA A 98 -25.00 2.03 11.97
C ALA A 98 -26.32 2.82 12.02
N SER A 99 -27.27 2.54 11.11
CA SER A 99 -28.62 3.10 11.17
C SER A 99 -29.46 2.53 12.32
N THR A 100 -29.11 1.35 12.83
CA THR A 100 -29.81 0.65 13.92
C THR A 100 -29.14 0.90 15.28
N ASP A 101 -27.80 0.94 15.31
CA ASP A 101 -26.99 1.12 16.51
C ASP A 101 -26.06 2.33 16.32
N SER A 102 -26.44 3.45 16.94
CA SER A 102 -25.70 4.72 16.87
C SER A 102 -24.32 4.68 17.56
N SER A 103 -23.99 3.60 18.26
CA SER A 103 -22.70 3.44 18.96
C SER A 103 -21.54 3.01 18.03
N VAL A 104 -21.85 2.62 16.80
CA VAL A 104 -20.83 2.17 15.84
C VAL A 104 -20.02 3.37 15.32
N ASN A 105 -18.75 3.45 15.72
CA ASN A 105 -17.85 4.53 15.28
C ASN A 105 -17.60 4.45 13.76
N LEU A 106 -18.12 5.45 13.03
CA LEU A 106 -18.08 5.55 11.58
C LEU A 106 -16.66 5.66 10.99
N GLU A 107 -15.71 6.27 11.73
CA GLU A 107 -14.35 6.56 11.23
C GLU A 107 -13.47 5.30 11.05
N ASN A 108 -13.87 4.16 11.64
CA ASN A 108 -13.11 2.91 11.56
C ASN A 108 -13.81 1.81 10.74
N ILE A 109 -15.00 2.08 10.19
CA ILE A 109 -15.77 1.09 9.42
C ILE A 109 -15.03 0.68 8.15
N ASP A 110 -14.50 1.63 7.40
CA ASP A 110 -13.75 1.36 6.16
C ASP A 110 -12.54 0.45 6.42
N ASN A 111 -11.81 0.68 7.51
CA ASN A 111 -10.64 -0.13 7.87
C ASN A 111 -11.04 -1.57 8.18
N ARG A 112 -12.11 -1.72 8.96
CA ARG A 112 -12.65 -3.03 9.34
C ARG A 112 -13.13 -3.80 8.12
N ILE A 113 -13.88 -3.16 7.22
CA ILE A 113 -14.34 -3.75 5.96
C ILE A 113 -13.16 -4.22 5.10
N ILE A 114 -12.13 -3.37 4.94
CA ILE A 114 -10.94 -3.72 4.17
C ILE A 114 -10.24 -4.95 4.77
N THR A 115 -10.08 -5.00 6.10
CA THR A 115 -9.46 -6.16 6.75
C THR A 115 -10.30 -7.43 6.63
N GLU A 116 -11.63 -7.33 6.67
CA GLU A 116 -12.54 -8.46 6.52
C GLU A 116 -12.54 -9.01 5.08
N VAL A 117 -12.49 -8.13 4.06
CA VAL A 117 -12.56 -8.54 2.65
C VAL A 117 -11.21 -8.95 2.07
N LEU A 118 -10.14 -8.21 2.38
CA LEU A 118 -8.80 -8.50 1.87
C LEU A 118 -8.03 -9.48 2.75
N GLY A 119 -8.41 -9.60 4.03
CA GLY A 119 -7.67 -10.39 5.02
C GLY A 119 -6.42 -9.67 5.55
N PRO A 120 -5.93 -10.05 6.74
CA PRO A 120 -4.74 -9.44 7.35
C PRO A 120 -3.46 -9.72 6.55
N GLU A 121 -3.39 -10.87 5.87
CA GLU A 121 -2.20 -11.31 5.12
C GLU A 121 -2.01 -10.62 3.76
N ARG A 122 -3.05 -9.98 3.20
CA ARG A 122 -2.91 -9.23 1.94
C ARG A 122 -2.51 -7.77 2.16
N LEU A 123 -2.55 -7.31 3.41
CA LEU A 123 -1.99 -6.04 3.86
C LEU A 123 -0.52 -6.16 4.28
N VAL A 124 0.16 -7.26 3.93
CA VAL A 124 1.58 -7.47 4.25
C VAL A 124 2.41 -6.60 3.31
N GLY A 125 2.57 -5.35 3.74
CA GLY A 125 3.23 -4.26 3.03
C GLY A 125 2.67 -2.87 3.40
N PHE A 126 1.51 -2.80 4.06
CA PHE A 126 0.96 -1.54 4.55
C PHE A 126 0.33 -1.76 5.94
N ASP A 127 1.14 -1.68 6.99
CA ASP A 127 0.66 -1.50 8.34
C ASP A 127 0.09 -0.08 8.45
N PHE A 128 -1.21 0.05 8.24
CA PHE A 128 -1.93 1.33 8.26
C PHE A 128 -1.95 2.03 9.63
N LYS A 129 -1.31 1.44 10.67
CA LYS A 129 -1.01 2.11 11.94
C LYS A 129 -0.02 3.26 11.77
N ASP A 130 0.78 3.25 10.71
CA ASP A 130 1.72 4.33 10.37
C ASP A 130 1.04 5.57 9.78
N LEU A 131 -0.28 5.54 9.50
CA LEU A 131 -1.06 6.72 9.11
C LEU A 131 -1.56 7.55 10.31
N VAL A 132 -1.32 7.09 11.54
CA VAL A 132 -1.47 7.93 12.75
C VAL A 132 -0.07 8.26 13.28
N LEU A 133 0.72 8.96 12.46
CA LEU A 133 1.89 9.67 12.98
C LEU A 133 1.51 11.14 13.22
N PRO A 134 1.66 11.67 14.45
CA PRO A 134 1.76 13.11 14.62
C PRO A 134 2.94 13.58 13.77
N ARG A 135 2.75 14.69 13.05
CA ARG A 135 3.76 15.31 12.16
C ARG A 135 5.17 15.15 12.75
N PRO A 136 6.06 14.33 12.16
CA PRO A 136 7.46 14.42 12.51
C PRO A 136 7.96 15.75 11.96
N ASN A 137 8.52 16.58 12.85
CA ASN A 137 9.22 17.80 12.48
C ASN A 137 10.23 17.45 11.37
N ILE A 138 10.03 18.07 10.20
CA ILE A 138 10.92 17.94 9.05
C ILE A 138 12.20 18.70 9.40
N LEU A 139 13.15 17.99 9.97
CA LEU A 139 14.57 18.35 9.96
C LEU A 139 15.39 17.06 9.98
N ASP A 140 15.25 16.29 8.92
CA ASP A 140 16.29 15.36 8.44
C ASP A 140 16.04 15.08 6.96
N SER A 141 16.82 15.76 6.11
CA SER A 141 16.85 15.55 4.68
C SER A 141 17.56 14.22 4.37
N ALA A 142 16.81 13.20 3.95
CA ALA A 142 17.40 12.05 3.28
C ALA A 142 17.81 12.45 1.85
N PRO A 143 19.02 12.09 1.36
CA PRO A 143 19.45 12.47 0.03
C PRO A 143 18.73 11.62 -1.01
N SER A 144 18.08 12.30 -1.94
CA SER A 144 17.56 11.76 -3.19
C SER A 144 18.60 10.86 -3.86
N ASN A 145 18.25 9.60 -4.06
CA ASN A 145 19.01 8.63 -4.84
C ASN A 145 18.98 9.01 -6.33
N THR A 146 19.84 9.95 -6.70
CA THR A 146 20.30 10.16 -8.07
C THR A 146 20.95 8.88 -8.58
N CYS A 147 20.44 8.37 -9.71
CA CYS A 147 21.08 7.33 -10.49
C CYS A 147 22.52 7.72 -10.83
N LEU A 148 23.50 7.01 -10.27
CA LEU A 148 24.90 7.11 -10.71
C LEU A 148 25.11 6.14 -11.89
N PRO A 149 25.51 6.61 -13.08
CA PRO A 149 25.90 5.73 -14.17
C PRO A 149 27.30 5.15 -13.86
N GLY A 150 27.45 3.83 -13.96
CA GLY A 150 28.78 3.23 -14.12
C GLY A 150 29.31 2.30 -13.03
N VAL A 151 28.48 1.50 -12.36
CA VAL A 151 28.99 0.30 -11.65
C VAL A 151 28.28 -0.95 -12.17
N LYS A 152 29.00 -1.73 -12.96
CA LYS A 152 28.53 -3.01 -13.52
C LYS A 152 28.66 -4.10 -12.46
N LEU A 153 27.73 -4.16 -11.51
CA LEU A 153 27.60 -5.27 -10.57
C LEU A 153 27.13 -6.51 -11.33
N LYS A 154 28.06 -7.44 -11.59
CA LYS A 154 27.77 -8.72 -12.24
C LYS A 154 27.14 -9.66 -11.21
N LEU A 155 25.85 -9.47 -10.93
CA LEU A 155 25.05 -10.40 -10.12
C LEU A 155 24.93 -11.73 -10.88
N LYS A 156 25.60 -12.78 -10.40
CA LYS A 156 25.37 -14.13 -10.92
C LYS A 156 24.17 -14.72 -10.19
N PHE A 157 23.01 -14.73 -10.83
CA PHE A 157 21.91 -15.60 -10.43
C PHE A 157 22.32 -17.04 -10.75
N ARG A 158 22.43 -17.89 -9.73
CA ARG A 158 22.35 -19.35 -9.94
C ARG A 158 20.86 -19.67 -10.14
N GLY A 159 20.55 -20.28 -11.28
CA GLY A 159 19.22 -20.78 -11.61
C GLY A 159 18.83 -22.01 -10.80
#